data_AF-A0A7X7C5F9-F1
#
_entry.id   AF-A0A7X7C5F9-F1
#
_cell.length_a   1.000
_cell.length_b   1.000
_cell.length_c   1.000
_cell.angle_alpha   90.00
_cell.angle_beta   90.00
_cell.angle_gamma   90.00
#
_symmetry.space_group_name_H-M   'P 1'
#
loop_
_entity.id
_entity.type
_entity.pdbx_description
1 polymer ?
#
loop_
_entity_poly.entity_id
_entity_poly.type
_entity_poly.pdbx_seq_one_letter_code
_entity_poly.pdbx_strand_id
1 'polypeptide(L)'
;MNLFSAHIDLVAKIVNKLNYHFPNKDDLMQVGLMGLYAASKNYNPDLQVKFNTYATYYILGEIKKELRKNSLVRLNKEIYRIIRYL
;
A
#
# COMPACT_ATOMS: atom_id res chain seq x y z
N MET A 1 4.50 18.83 -12.88
CA MET A 1 4.81 17.60 -12.12
C MET A 1 3.76 16.54 -12.44
N ASN A 2 4.16 15.28 -12.60
CA ASN A 2 3.19 14.19 -12.79
C ASN A 2 2.54 13.79 -11.45
N LEU A 3 1.37 13.15 -11.48
CA LEU A 3 0.63 12.74 -10.27
C LEU A 3 1.48 11.91 -9.29
N PHE A 4 2.43 11.14 -9.80
CA PHE A 4 3.37 10.36 -9.00
C PHE A 4 4.30 11.27 -8.16
N SER A 5 5.10 12.11 -8.81
CA SER A 5 6.08 12.98 -8.14
C SER A 5 5.45 13.93 -7.12
N ALA A 6 4.24 14.43 -7.40
CA ALA A 6 3.51 15.31 -6.50
C ALA A 6 3.04 14.65 -5.18
N HIS A 7 3.05 13.32 -5.09
CA HIS A 7 2.45 12.58 -3.97
C HIS A 7 3.37 11.54 -3.32
N ILE A 8 4.69 11.60 -3.58
CA ILE A 8 5.66 10.68 -2.95
C ILE A 8 5.57 10.72 -1.41
N ASP A 9 5.39 11.91 -0.83
CA ASP A 9 5.26 12.08 0.63
C ASP A 9 4.05 11.35 1.25
N LEU A 10 3.03 11.04 0.44
CA LEU A 10 1.88 10.25 0.89
C LEU A 10 2.33 8.84 1.29
N VAL A 11 3.25 8.25 0.54
CA VAL A 11 3.79 6.90 0.83
C VAL A 11 4.52 6.91 2.16
N ALA A 12 5.40 7.89 2.37
CA ALA A 12 6.14 8.03 3.63
C ALA A 12 5.19 8.24 4.82
N LYS A 13 4.16 9.08 4.68
CA LYS A 13 3.13 9.27 5.71
C LYS A 13 2.36 7.99 6.03
N ILE A 14 2.08 7.14 5.04
CA ILE A 14 1.40 5.86 5.25
C ILE A 14 2.34 4.88 5.95
N VAL A 15 3.54 4.65 5.42
CA VAL A 15 4.51 3.68 5.96
C VAL A 15 4.89 4.03 7.40
N ASN A 16 5.11 5.31 7.72
CA ASN A 16 5.45 5.74 9.08
C ASN A 16 4.33 5.52 10.10
N LYS A 17 3.06 5.41 9.66
CA LYS A 17 1.93 5.07 10.52
C LYS A 17 1.77 3.56 10.74
N LEU A 18 2.44 2.73 9.95
CA LEU A 18 2.37 1.29 10.10
C LEU A 18 3.34 0.83 11.19
N ASN A 19 2.83 0.00 12.10
CA ASN A 19 3.62 -0.56 13.19
C ASN A 19 4.03 -2.01 12.87
N TYR A 20 4.85 -2.20 11.83
CA TYR A 20 5.41 -3.50 11.46
C TYR A 20 6.90 -3.56 11.80
N HIS A 21 7.33 -4.65 12.46
CA HIS A 21 8.75 -4.91 12.76
C HIS A 21 9.49 -5.58 11.59
N PHE A 22 8.76 -6.19 10.65
CA PHE A 22 9.29 -6.82 9.46
C PHE A 22 8.24 -6.77 8.34
N PRO A 23 8.61 -6.54 7.06
CA PRO A 23 9.94 -6.20 6.54
C PRO A 23 10.38 -4.76 6.90
N ASN A 24 11.61 -4.37 6.51
CA ASN A 24 12.16 -3.03 6.81
C ASN A 24 11.27 -1.92 6.21
N LYS A 25 11.25 -0.75 6.87
CA LYS A 25 10.54 0.44 6.40
C LYS A 25 10.95 0.86 4.99
N ASP A 26 12.21 0.70 4.60
CA ASP A 26 12.68 1.02 3.25
C ASP A 26 12.06 0.10 2.19
N ASP A 27 11.89 -1.18 2.50
CA ASP A 27 11.21 -2.14 1.62
C ASP A 27 9.72 -1.77 1.50
N LEU A 28 9.08 -1.44 2.62
CA LEU A 28 7.69 -0.96 2.63
C LEU A 28 7.54 0.36 1.85
N MET A 29 8.53 1.24 1.90
CA MET A 29 8.55 2.46 1.10
C MET A 29 8.58 2.13 -0.39
N GLN A 30 9.46 1.22 -0.83
CA GLN A 30 9.54 0.82 -2.24
C GLN A 30 8.25 0.17 -2.73
N VAL A 31 7.68 -0.75 -1.95
CA VAL A 31 6.40 -1.39 -2.27
C VAL A 31 5.28 -0.35 -2.32
N GLY A 32 5.28 0.60 -1.39
CA GLY A 32 4.32 1.69 -1.39
C GLY A 32 4.46 2.61 -2.61
N LEU A 33 5.69 2.90 -3.05
CA LEU A 33 5.96 3.64 -4.28
C LEU A 33 5.45 2.91 -5.52
N MET A 34 5.57 1.58 -5.58
CA MET A 34 4.97 0.78 -6.65
C MET A 34 3.44 0.89 -6.67
N GLY A 35 2.81 0.89 -5.49
CA GLY A 35 1.38 1.15 -5.35
C GLY A 35 0.98 2.55 -5.83
N LEU A 36 1.75 3.58 -5.47
CA LEU A 36 1.52 4.96 -5.93
C LEU A 36 1.70 5.08 -7.45
N TYR A 37 2.71 4.43 -8.03
CA TYR A 37 2.93 4.41 -9.48
C TYR A 37 1.74 3.79 -10.21
N ALA A 38 1.27 2.62 -9.75
CA ALA A 38 0.07 1.98 -10.29
C ALA A 38 -1.17 2.87 -10.16
N ALA A 39 -1.36 3.55 -9.02
CA ALA A 39 -2.46 4.49 -8.83
C ALA A 39 -2.37 5.65 -9.83
N SER A 40 -1.18 6.22 -10.03
CA SER A 40 -0.97 7.34 -10.96
C SER A 40 -1.30 6.99 -12.41
N LYS A 41 -1.15 5.72 -12.80
CA LYS A 41 -1.46 5.24 -14.16
C LYS A 41 -2.94 4.95 -14.37
N ASN A 42 -3.64 4.49 -13.34
CA ASN A 42 -5.03 4.02 -13.45
C ASN A 42 -6.07 5.02 -12.91
N TYR A 43 -5.63 6.17 -12.40
CA TYR A 43 -6.52 7.18 -11.85
C TYR A 43 -7.36 7.83 -12.95
N ASN A 44 -8.68 7.85 -12.75
CA ASN A 44 -9.62 8.58 -13.58
C ASN A 44 -10.24 9.75 -12.79
N PRO A 45 -9.96 11.01 -13.16
CA PRO A 45 -10.52 12.18 -12.48
C PRO A 45 -12.04 12.32 -12.62
N ASP A 46 -12.65 11.75 -13.67
CA ASP A 46 -14.09 11.84 -13.94
C ASP A 46 -14.94 11.11 -12.89
N LEU A 47 -14.32 10.20 -12.13
CA LEU A 47 -14.96 9.47 -11.03
C LEU A 47 -15.12 10.31 -9.75
N GLN A 48 -14.74 11.60 -9.77
CA GLN A 48 -14.91 12.56 -8.67
C GLN A 48 -14.29 12.16 -7.32
N VAL A 49 -13.30 11.26 -7.32
CA VAL A 49 -12.56 10.86 -6.11
C VAL A 49 -11.22 11.59 -6.10
N LYS A 50 -10.84 12.20 -4.97
CA LYS A 50 -9.52 12.83 -4.81
C LYS A 50 -8.41 11.80 -5.00
N PHE A 51 -7.36 12.16 -5.74
CA PHE A 51 -6.22 11.26 -6.00
C PHE A 51 -5.61 10.68 -4.72
N ASN A 52 -5.43 11.47 -3.65
CA ASN A 52 -4.92 10.98 -2.36
C ASN A 52 -5.73 9.83 -1.78
N THR A 53 -7.06 9.92 -1.85
CA THR A 53 -7.97 8.88 -1.38
C THR A 53 -7.76 7.61 -2.21
N TYR A 54 -7.79 7.75 -3.54
CA TYR A 54 -7.58 6.64 -4.47
C TYR A 54 -6.21 5.97 -4.29
N ALA A 55 -5.13 6.75 -4.28
CA ALA A 55 -3.76 6.29 -4.12
C ALA A 55 -3.53 5.61 -2.78
N THR A 56 -4.17 6.08 -1.69
CA THR A 56 -4.08 5.45 -0.37
C THR A 56 -4.55 3.98 -0.42
N TYR A 57 -5.64 3.67 -1.14
CA TYR A 57 -6.11 2.29 -1.29
C TYR A 57 -5.11 1.41 -2.06
N TYR A 58 -4.52 1.94 -3.13
CA TYR A 58 -3.51 1.24 -3.91
C TYR A 58 -2.23 0.96 -3.11
N ILE A 59 -1.71 1.98 -2.43
CA ILE A 59 -0.49 1.89 -1.60
C ILE A 59 -0.69 0.84 -0.49
N LEU A 60 -1.79 0.93 0.25
CA LEU A 60 -2.11 -0.05 1.30
C LEU A 60 -2.34 -1.45 0.74
N GLY A 61 -2.92 -1.56 -0.45
CA GLY A 61 -3.15 -2.83 -1.13
C GLY A 61 -1.85 -3.57 -1.44
N GLU A 62 -0.87 -2.88 -2.04
CA GLU A 62 0.44 -3.45 -2.35
C GLU A 62 1.25 -3.76 -1.07
N ILE A 63 1.26 -2.86 -0.08
CA ILE A 63 1.94 -3.14 1.21
C ILE A 63 1.36 -4.39 1.89
N LYS A 64 0.03 -4.50 1.99
CA LYS A 64 -0.62 -5.68 2.60
C LYS A 64 -0.36 -6.96 1.81
N LYS A 65 -0.27 -6.87 0.49
CA LYS A 65 0.06 -8.00 -0.37
C LYS A 65 1.49 -8.48 -0.12
N GLU A 66 2.44 -7.56 0.07
CA GLU A 66 3.81 -7.91 0.39
C GLU A 66 3.95 -8.53 1.79
N LEU A 67 3.30 -7.94 2.80
CA LEU A 67 3.29 -8.49 4.16
C LEU A 67 2.75 -9.92 4.23
N ARG A 68 1.77 -10.27 3.38
CA ARG A 68 1.25 -11.64 3.28
C ARG A 68 2.18 -12.61 2.56
N LYS A 69 3.07 -12.13 1.69
CA LYS A 69 4.04 -12.97 0.98
C LYS A 69 5.25 -13.28 1.86
N ASN A 70 5.69 -12.30 2.64
CA ASN A 70 6.87 -12.40 3.51
C ASN A 70 6.55 -12.89 4.93
N SER A 71 5.40 -13.52 5.15
CA SER A 71 5.10 -14.13 6.43
C SER A 71 6.00 -15.37 6.65
N LEU A 72 6.60 -15.46 7.83
CA LEU A 72 7.45 -16.60 8.24
C LEU A 72 6.73 -17.95 8.10
N VAL A 73 5.41 -17.94 8.26
CA VAL A 73 4.54 -19.09 8.03
C VAL A 73 3.57 -18.74 6.90
N ARG A 74 3.62 -19.53 5.82
CA ARG A 74 2.72 -19.39 4.68
C ARG A 74 1.35 -19.96 5.03
N LEU A 75 0.44 -19.10 5.46
CA LEU A 75 -0.96 -19.47 5.73
C LEU A 75 -1.81 -19.35 4.46
N ASN A 76 -2.87 -20.17 4.36
CA ASN A 76 -3.84 -20.03 3.29
C ASN A 76 -4.68 -18.73 3.46
N LYS A 77 -5.34 -18.27 2.39
CA LYS A 77 -6.13 -17.02 2.42
C LYS A 77 -7.26 -17.04 3.44
N GLU A 78 -7.83 -18.22 3.71
CA GLU A 78 -8.95 -18.40 4.65
C GLU A 78 -8.54 -18.14 6.10
N ILE A 79 -7.37 -18.63 6.53
CA ILE A 79 -6.87 -18.41 7.89
C ILE A 79 -6.61 -16.92 8.15
N TYR A 80 -6.03 -16.20 7.19
CA TYR A 80 -5.85 -14.75 7.30
C TYR A 80 -7.17 -13.98 7.42
N ARG A 81 -8.23 -14.48 6.78
CA ARG A 81 -9.57 -13.89 6.89
C ARG A 81 -10.06 -14.02 8.33
N ILE A 82 -9.95 -15.20 8.93
CA ILE A 82 -10.40 -15.46 10.31
C ILE A 82 -9.62 -14.60 11.31
N ILE A 83 -8.28 -14.59 11.23
CA ILE A 83 -7.41 -13.83 12.17
C ILE A 83 -7.71 -12.32 12.13
N ARG A 84 -8.18 -11.79 10.99
CA ARG A 84 -8.54 -10.36 10.89
C ARG A 84 -9.81 -9.98 11.67
N TYR A 85 -10.68 -10.95 11.95
CA TYR A 85 -11.95 -10.73 12.67
C TYR A 85 -11.87 -11.09 14.17
N LEU A 86 -10.74 -11.67 14.60
CA LEU A 86 -10.40 -11.87 16.00
C LEU A 86 -9.64 -10.65 16.53
#